data_AF-Q7P1C9-F1
#
_entry.id   AF-Q7P1C9-F1
#
_cell.length_a   1.000
_cell.length_b   1.000
_cell.length_c   1.000
_cell.angle_alpha   90.00
_cell.angle_beta   90.00
_cell.angle_gamma   90.00
#
_symmetry.space_group_name_H-M   'P 1'
#
loop_
_entity.id
_entity.type
_entity.pdbx_description
1 polymer ?
#
loop_
_entity_poly.entity_id
_entity_poly.type
_entity_poly.pdbx_seq_one_letter_code
_entity_poly.pdbx_strand_id
1 'polypeptide(L)'
;MKGCIRLSGAWLAAALAVAAVAPAEAYPHHGGPRVSIDVWRGGYWHHGYYHGRTGWWWVAGGAWYFYTAPIYPYPSLYAPPAIAVAPAVPAAPAVPVVPAAPQEPAQVWYYCKAAKQYYPYVSECPGGWKTVPAQPPR
;
A
#
# COMPACT_ATOMS: atom_id res chain seq x y z
N MET A 1 -68.67 23.33 -7.91
CA MET A 1 -69.54 23.14 -6.71
C MET A 1 -68.62 22.62 -5.61
N LYS A 2 -68.17 23.50 -4.70
CA LYS A 2 -68.64 23.62 -3.29
C LYS A 2 -68.55 22.26 -2.55
N GLY A 3 -67.81 22.08 -1.45
CA GLY A 3 -67.36 23.09 -0.50
C GLY A 3 -66.29 22.61 0.47
N CYS A 4 -65.73 23.63 1.11
CA CYS A 4 -64.85 23.60 2.27
C CYS A 4 -65.56 23.04 3.50
N ILE A 5 -64.82 22.40 4.40
CA ILE A 5 -64.96 22.62 5.84
C ILE A 5 -63.55 22.55 6.45
N ARG A 6 -63.07 23.73 6.85
CA ARG A 6 -62.03 23.92 7.85
C ARG A 6 -62.75 24.05 9.18
N LEU A 7 -62.30 23.38 10.23
CA LEU A 7 -62.66 23.76 11.60
C LEU A 7 -61.46 23.55 12.51
N SER A 8 -60.91 24.70 12.89
CA SER A 8 -59.88 24.91 13.89
C SER A 8 -60.38 24.51 15.27
N GLY A 9 -59.54 23.85 16.06
CA GLY A 9 -59.78 23.58 17.47
C GLY A 9 -58.46 23.67 18.23
N ALA A 10 -58.11 24.89 18.63
CA ALA A 10 -56.98 25.15 19.52
C ALA A 10 -57.35 24.66 20.92
N TRP A 11 -56.58 23.73 21.49
CA TRP A 11 -56.69 23.33 22.89
C TRP A 11 -55.32 23.32 23.57
N LEU A 12 -55.24 24.21 24.56
CA LEU A 12 -54.41 24.29 25.76
C LEU A 12 -52.99 23.72 25.75
N ALA A 13 -52.04 24.64 25.96
CA ALA A 13 -50.67 24.38 26.37
C ALA A 13 -50.63 23.86 27.82
N ALA A 14 -50.24 22.59 28.00
CA ALA A 14 -49.75 22.05 29.27
C ALA A 14 -48.22 22.15 29.28
N ALA A 15 -47.67 23.04 30.10
CA ALA A 15 -46.22 23.16 30.29
C ALA A 15 -45.70 22.01 31.16
N LEU A 16 -45.20 20.95 30.53
CA LEU A 16 -44.43 19.89 31.18
C LEU A 16 -42.96 20.36 31.32
N ALA A 17 -42.50 20.57 32.55
CA ALA A 17 -41.08 20.75 32.83
C ALA A 17 -40.35 19.42 32.61
N VAL A 18 -39.75 19.27 31.43
CA VAL A 18 -38.90 18.11 31.11
C VAL A 18 -37.53 18.33 31.74
N ALA A 19 -37.21 17.57 32.77
CA ALA A 19 -35.83 17.47 33.27
C ALA A 19 -34.94 16.90 32.16
N ALA A 20 -33.98 17.68 31.70
CA ALA A 20 -33.02 17.25 30.69
C ALA A 20 -32.06 16.22 31.31
N VAL A 21 -32.37 14.94 31.14
CA VAL A 21 -31.36 13.88 31.26
C VAL A 21 -30.50 14.01 30.01
N ALA A 22 -29.30 14.59 30.16
CA ALA A 22 -28.32 14.56 29.08
C ALA A 22 -28.02 13.09 28.76
N PRO A 23 -28.24 12.59 27.54
CA PRO A 23 -27.71 11.30 27.18
C PRO A 23 -26.19 11.40 27.29
N ALA A 24 -25.57 10.50 28.05
CA ALA A 24 -24.15 10.25 27.89
C ALA A 24 -23.97 9.83 26.43
N GLU A 25 -23.47 10.74 25.61
CA GLU A 25 -23.10 10.47 24.22
C GLU A 25 -21.89 9.55 24.27
N ALA A 26 -22.14 8.26 24.44
CA ALA A 26 -21.24 7.23 23.98
C ALA A 26 -21.19 7.42 22.47
N TYR A 27 -20.24 8.22 21.97
CA TYR A 27 -19.93 8.30 20.55
C TYR A 27 -19.79 6.87 20.05
N PRO A 28 -20.74 6.33 19.27
CA PRO A 28 -20.52 5.06 18.63
C PRO A 28 -19.34 5.33 17.71
N HIS A 29 -18.20 4.71 17.99
CA HIS A 29 -17.10 4.72 17.05
C HIS A 29 -17.63 4.11 15.74
N HIS A 30 -18.02 4.98 14.80
CA HIS A 30 -18.56 4.65 13.50
C HIS A 30 -17.45 4.03 12.64
N GLY A 31 -17.08 2.80 12.95
CA GLY A 31 -16.17 2.01 12.13
C GLY A 31 -16.90 1.54 10.89
N GLY A 32 -16.80 2.29 9.79
CA GLY A 32 -17.09 1.91 8.39
C GLY A 32 -18.49 1.33 8.09
N PRO A 33 -18.88 1.20 6.81
CA PRO A 33 -20.05 0.41 6.43
C PRO A 33 -19.70 -1.07 6.67
N ARG A 34 -20.01 -1.59 7.86
CA ARG A 34 -19.73 -2.99 8.17
C ARG A 34 -20.85 -3.85 7.59
N VAL A 35 -20.66 -4.34 6.37
CA VAL A 35 -21.40 -5.53 5.93
C VAL A 35 -21.09 -6.63 6.96
N SER A 36 -22.13 -7.13 7.64
CA SER A 36 -21.92 -8.21 8.62
C SER A 36 -21.43 -9.46 7.90
N ILE A 37 -20.70 -10.33 8.62
CA ILE A 37 -20.20 -11.56 8.02
C ILE A 37 -21.35 -12.42 7.49
N ASP A 38 -22.52 -12.41 8.13
CA ASP A 38 -23.70 -13.16 7.68
C ASP A 38 -24.26 -12.62 6.36
N VAL A 39 -24.34 -11.30 6.22
CA VAL A 39 -24.78 -10.66 4.98
C VAL A 39 -23.76 -10.90 3.86
N TRP A 40 -22.46 -10.92 4.19
CA TRP A 40 -21.40 -11.20 3.24
C TRP A 40 -21.45 -12.62 2.69
N ARG A 41 -21.70 -13.61 3.57
CA ARG A 41 -21.83 -15.03 3.22
C ARG A 41 -23.04 -15.31 2.33
N GLY A 42 -24.08 -14.49 2.44
CA GLY A 42 -25.28 -14.56 1.61
C GLY A 42 -25.18 -13.83 0.26
N GLY A 43 -24.00 -13.30 -0.08
CA GLY A 43 -23.77 -12.65 -1.36
C GLY A 43 -23.81 -13.60 -2.55
N TYR A 44 -23.76 -13.03 -3.76
CA TYR A 44 -23.74 -13.79 -5.00
C TYR A 44 -22.84 -13.14 -6.06
N TRP A 45 -22.40 -13.96 -7.02
CA TRP A 45 -21.62 -13.51 -8.17
C TRP A 45 -22.53 -12.96 -9.27
N HIS A 46 -22.20 -11.79 -9.79
CA HIS A 46 -22.80 -11.18 -10.97
C HIS A 46 -21.71 -10.83 -11.99
N HIS A 47 -21.83 -11.31 -13.22
CA HIS A 47 -20.98 -10.87 -14.32
C HIS A 47 -21.70 -9.78 -15.11
N GLY A 48 -21.14 -8.58 -15.16
CA GLY A 48 -21.67 -7.53 -16.01
C GLY A 48 -20.98 -6.19 -15.87
N TYR A 49 -21.63 -5.17 -16.41
CA TYR A 49 -21.16 -3.79 -16.36
C TYR A 49 -21.75 -3.07 -15.15
N TYR A 50 -20.88 -2.50 -14.31
CA TYR A 50 -21.26 -1.72 -13.14
C TYR A 50 -20.21 -0.63 -12.87
N HIS A 51 -20.63 0.59 -12.55
CA HIS A 51 -19.77 1.78 -12.37
C HIS A 51 -18.61 1.93 -13.37
N GLY A 52 -18.89 1.88 -14.67
CA GLY A 52 -17.86 2.13 -15.68
C GLY A 52 -17.01 0.91 -16.05
N ARG A 53 -17.21 -0.24 -15.40
CA ARG A 53 -16.33 -1.41 -15.49
C ARG A 53 -17.12 -2.70 -15.76
N THR A 54 -16.66 -3.48 -16.73
CA THR A 54 -17.16 -4.85 -16.96
C THR A 54 -16.32 -5.84 -16.17
N GLY A 55 -16.96 -6.79 -15.51
CA GLY A 55 -16.30 -7.96 -14.95
C GLY A 55 -17.17 -8.67 -13.92
N TRP A 56 -16.51 -9.28 -12.94
CA TRP A 56 -17.19 -10.06 -11.90
C TRP A 56 -17.41 -9.21 -10.65
N TRP A 57 -18.61 -9.28 -10.11
CA TRP A 57 -19.04 -8.51 -8.96
C TRP A 57 -19.56 -9.45 -7.89
N TRP A 58 -18.97 -9.37 -6.70
CA TRP A 58 -19.58 -9.96 -5.52
C TRP A 58 -20.59 -8.96 -4.97
N VAL A 59 -21.86 -9.32 -4.93
CA VAL A 59 -22.94 -8.45 -4.45
C VAL A 59 -23.38 -8.92 -3.07
N ALA A 60 -23.19 -8.08 -2.05
CA ALA A 60 -23.55 -8.39 -0.67
C ALA A 60 -24.03 -7.15 0.07
N GLY A 61 -25.18 -7.24 0.75
CA GLY A 61 -25.71 -6.14 1.56
C GLY A 61 -25.97 -4.83 0.80
N GLY A 62 -26.28 -4.91 -0.50
CA GLY A 62 -26.45 -3.75 -1.38
C GLY A 62 -25.15 -3.12 -1.88
N ALA A 63 -24.00 -3.62 -1.44
CA ALA A 63 -22.68 -3.22 -1.93
C ALA A 63 -22.17 -4.17 -3.02
N TRP A 64 -21.34 -3.63 -3.91
CA TRP A 64 -20.80 -4.30 -5.09
C TRP A 64 -19.27 -4.25 -5.07
N TYR A 65 -18.64 -5.41 -5.09
CA TYR A 65 -17.20 -5.54 -4.95
C TYR A 65 -16.62 -6.12 -6.24
N PHE A 66 -15.72 -5.38 -6.89
CA PHE A 66 -15.15 -5.77 -8.18
C PHE A 66 -14.08 -6.84 -8.04
N TYR A 67 -14.14 -7.84 -8.92
CA TYR A 67 -13.12 -8.86 -9.12
C TYR A 67 -12.90 -9.11 -10.62
N THR A 68 -11.68 -9.54 -10.96
CA THR A 68 -11.31 -9.92 -12.33
C THR A 68 -11.85 -11.30 -12.73
N ALA A 69 -12.11 -12.17 -11.75
CA ALA A 69 -12.66 -13.51 -11.92
C ALA A 69 -13.49 -13.89 -10.67
N PRO A 70 -14.46 -14.81 -10.78
CA PRO A 70 -15.20 -15.29 -9.62
C PRO A 70 -14.33 -16.24 -8.81
N ILE A 71 -14.36 -16.07 -7.49
CA ILE A 71 -13.62 -16.89 -6.53
C ILE A 71 -14.63 -17.67 -5.69
N TYR A 72 -14.47 -18.99 -5.64
CA TYR A 72 -15.36 -19.89 -4.89
C TYR A 72 -14.70 -20.37 -3.59
N PRO A 73 -15.46 -20.56 -2.51
CA PRO A 73 -16.93 -20.37 -2.43
C PRO A 73 -17.37 -18.90 -2.45
N TYR A 74 -16.69 -18.01 -1.74
CA TYR A 74 -16.85 -16.55 -1.83
C TYR A 74 -15.59 -15.85 -1.25
N PRO A 75 -15.29 -14.59 -1.62
CA PRO A 75 -14.08 -13.91 -1.19
C PRO A 75 -14.07 -13.63 0.32
N SER A 76 -12.90 -13.54 0.96
CA SER A 76 -12.80 -13.15 2.37
C SER A 76 -12.84 -11.62 2.52
N LEU A 77 -13.67 -11.10 3.44
CA LEU A 77 -13.71 -9.67 3.80
C LEU A 77 -12.39 -9.15 4.37
N TYR A 78 -11.61 -10.03 5.00
CA TYR A 78 -10.39 -9.68 5.70
C TYR A 78 -9.13 -10.02 4.91
N ALA A 79 -9.27 -10.49 3.66
CA ALA A 79 -8.11 -10.68 2.80
C ALA A 79 -7.62 -9.30 2.34
N PRO A 80 -6.39 -8.89 2.69
CA PRO A 80 -5.79 -7.72 2.06
C PRO A 80 -5.75 -7.93 0.55
N PRO A 81 -5.86 -6.86 -0.27
CA PRO A 81 -5.76 -7.00 -1.71
C PRO A 81 -4.46 -7.74 -2.03
N ALA A 82 -4.57 -8.88 -2.71
CA ALA A 82 -3.40 -9.57 -3.21
C ALA A 82 -2.65 -8.58 -4.11
N ILE A 83 -1.45 -8.17 -3.69
CA ILE A 83 -0.53 -7.45 -4.57
C ILE A 83 -0.35 -8.39 -5.75
N ALA A 84 -0.88 -8.00 -6.92
CA ALA A 84 -0.66 -8.76 -8.14
C ALA A 84 0.85 -8.91 -8.30
N VAL A 85 1.35 -10.12 -8.08
CA VAL A 85 2.72 -10.47 -8.42
C VAL A 85 2.79 -10.22 -9.93
N ALA A 86 3.62 -9.25 -10.33
CA ALA A 86 3.83 -8.97 -11.74
C ALA A 86 4.09 -10.31 -12.45
N PRO A 87 3.49 -10.54 -13.64
CA PRO A 87 3.78 -11.76 -14.39
C PRO A 87 5.29 -11.89 -14.48
N ALA A 88 5.81 -13.04 -14.03
CA ALA A 88 7.22 -13.33 -14.13
C ALA A 88 7.59 -13.18 -15.62
N VAL A 89 8.34 -12.14 -15.94
CA VAL A 89 8.91 -11.97 -17.28
C VAL A 89 9.67 -13.28 -17.54
N PRO A 90 9.38 -14.01 -18.63
CA PRO A 90 10.16 -15.18 -18.98
C PRO A 90 11.62 -14.77 -18.93
N ALA A 91 12.42 -15.45 -18.12
CA ALA A 91 13.83 -15.16 -18.04
C ALA A 91 14.36 -15.21 -19.48
N ALA A 92 14.88 -14.07 -19.96
CA ALA A 92 15.62 -14.07 -21.22
C ALA A 92 16.65 -15.19 -21.14
N PRO A 93 16.91 -15.93 -22.23
CA PRO A 93 17.94 -16.97 -22.22
C PRO A 93 19.20 -16.38 -21.61
N ALA A 94 19.73 -17.05 -20.59
CA ALA A 94 20.93 -16.60 -19.91
C ALA A 94 22.01 -16.41 -20.98
N VAL A 95 22.36 -15.15 -21.26
CA VAL A 95 23.60 -14.85 -21.96
C VAL A 95 24.69 -15.58 -21.19
N PRO A 96 25.55 -16.38 -21.85
CA PRO A 96 26.64 -17.03 -21.17
C PRO A 96 27.42 -15.94 -20.43
N VAL A 97 27.34 -15.99 -19.10
CA VAL A 97 28.11 -15.11 -18.24
C VAL A 97 29.55 -15.51 -18.48
N VAL A 98 30.25 -14.76 -19.33
CA VAL A 98 31.71 -14.82 -19.36
C VAL A 98 32.12 -14.53 -17.92
N PRO A 99 32.84 -15.45 -17.24
CA PRO A 99 33.33 -15.18 -15.90
C PRO A 99 34.09 -13.86 -15.96
N ALA A 100 33.62 -12.86 -15.21
CA ALA A 100 34.41 -11.66 -15.01
C ALA A 100 35.74 -12.14 -14.47
N ALA A 101 36.82 -11.86 -15.21
CA ALA A 101 38.16 -12.20 -14.76
C ALA A 101 38.32 -11.67 -13.32
N PRO A 102 38.93 -12.43 -12.40
CA PRO A 102 39.25 -11.93 -11.08
C PRO A 102 39.91 -10.56 -11.23
N GLN A 103 39.23 -9.51 -10.77
CA GLN A 103 39.79 -8.17 -10.82
C GLN A 103 40.86 -8.14 -9.74
N GLU A 104 42.11 -8.36 -10.17
CA GLU A 104 43.26 -8.32 -9.27
C GLU A 104 43.22 -6.99 -8.50
N PRO A 105 43.47 -6.99 -7.18
CA PRO A 105 43.55 -5.76 -6.44
C PRO A 105 44.62 -4.89 -7.12
N ALA A 106 44.21 -3.73 -7.62
CA ALA A 106 45.11 -2.82 -8.30
C ALA A 106 46.32 -2.61 -7.39
N GLN A 107 47.49 -3.07 -7.83
CA GLN A 107 48.70 -2.90 -7.07
C GLN A 107 48.97 -1.39 -6.97
N VAL A 108 48.93 -0.85 -5.76
CA VAL A 108 49.15 0.56 -5.47
C VAL A 108 50.40 0.70 -4.62
N TRP A 109 51.22 1.71 -4.93
CA TRP A 109 52.30 2.14 -4.06
C TRP A 109 51.87 3.34 -3.25
N TYR A 110 52.41 3.45 -2.04
CA TYR A 110 52.19 4.60 -1.18
C TYR A 110 53.43 5.49 -1.24
N TYR A 111 53.27 6.69 -1.80
CA TYR A 111 54.32 7.70 -1.90
C TYR A 111 54.16 8.77 -0.82
N CYS A 112 55.23 9.03 -0.09
CA CYS A 112 55.31 10.14 0.84
C CYS A 112 55.93 11.36 0.16
N LYS A 113 55.15 12.44 -0.02
CA LYS A 113 55.63 13.68 -0.64
C LYS A 113 56.69 14.39 0.21
N ALA A 114 56.57 14.33 1.53
CA ALA A 114 57.50 14.97 2.47
C ALA A 114 58.90 14.34 2.43
N ALA A 115 58.97 13.00 2.44
CA ALA A 115 60.22 12.25 2.37
C ALA A 115 60.69 11.94 0.94
N LYS A 116 59.87 12.27 -0.06
CA LYS A 116 60.05 11.94 -1.48
C LYS A 116 60.34 10.46 -1.73
N GLN A 117 59.70 9.57 -0.96
CA GLN A 117 60.03 8.15 -0.93
C GLN A 117 58.79 7.27 -0.73
N TYR A 118 58.89 5.99 -1.12
CA TYR A 118 57.81 5.01 -1.02
C TYR A 118 57.85 4.18 0.26
N TYR A 119 56.69 3.66 0.68
CA TYR A 119 56.63 2.55 1.63
C TYR A 119 57.21 1.27 1.00
N PRO A 120 58.01 0.45 1.71
CA PRO A 120 58.35 0.49 3.14
C PRO A 120 59.65 1.25 3.48
N TYR A 121 60.31 1.87 2.51
CA TYR A 121 61.57 2.60 2.73
C TYR A 121 61.42 3.77 3.71
N VAL A 122 60.20 4.28 3.84
CA VAL A 122 59.79 5.16 4.93
C VAL A 122 58.55 4.56 5.58
N SER A 123 58.59 4.37 6.90
CA SER A 123 57.50 3.77 7.68
C SER A 123 56.41 4.78 8.05
N GLU A 124 56.75 6.05 8.23
CA GLU A 124 55.83 7.11 8.62
C GLU A 124 55.92 8.33 7.70
N CYS A 125 54.78 8.84 7.25
CA CYS A 125 54.71 10.05 6.43
C CYS A 125 53.99 11.18 7.19
N PRO A 126 54.70 12.23 7.65
CA PRO A 126 54.09 13.35 8.40
C PRO A 126 52.99 14.10 7.65
N GLY A 127 52.95 13.99 6.31
CA GLY A 127 51.93 14.60 5.45
C GLY A 127 50.87 13.64 4.92
N GLY A 128 50.85 12.39 5.41
CA GLY A 128 49.99 11.33 4.89
C GLY A 128 50.50 10.70 3.58
N TRP A 129 50.00 9.50 3.30
CA TRP A 129 50.40 8.72 2.13
C TRP A 129 49.55 9.05 0.90
N LYS A 130 50.20 9.20 -0.27
CA LYS A 130 49.53 9.32 -1.56
C LYS A 130 49.61 7.99 -2.32
N THR A 131 48.47 7.43 -2.72
CA THR A 131 48.44 6.21 -3.56
C THR A 131 48.78 6.55 -5.00
N VAL A 132 49.71 5.80 -5.59
CA VAL A 132 50.02 5.83 -7.02
C VAL A 132 49.85 4.43 -7.63
N PRO A 133 49.38 4.32 -8.89
CA PRO A 133 49.33 3.03 -9.58
C PRO A 133 50.72 2.41 -9.68
N ALA A 134 50.85 1.11 -9.40
CA ALA A 134 52.12 0.38 -9.57
C ALA A 134 52.51 0.21 -11.03
N GLN A 135 51.52 0.16 -11.91
CA GLN A 135 51.76 0.06 -13.35
C GLN A 135 51.53 1.44 -14.00
N PRO A 136 52.47 1.95 -14.81
CA PRO A 136 52.19 3.08 -15.68
C PRO A 136 51.05 2.72 -16.65
N PRO A 137 50.20 3.69 -17.05
CA PRO A 137 49.18 3.43 -18.06
C PRO A 137 49.85 2.93 -19.33
N ARG A 138 49.32 1.84 -19.92
CA ARG A 138 49.74 1.37 -21.25
C ARG A 138 49.29 2.34 -22.33
#